data_AF-A0A918WFN1-F1
#
_entry.id   AF-A0A918WFN1-F1
#
_cell.length_a   1.000
_cell.length_b   1.000
_cell.length_c   1.000
_cell.angle_alpha   90.00
_cell.angle_beta   90.00
_cell.angle_gamma   90.00
#
_symmetry.space_group_name_H-M   'P 1'
#
loop_
_entity.id
_entity.type
_entity.pdbx_description
1 polymer ?
#
loop_
_entity_poly.entity_id
_entity_poly.type
_entity_poly.pdbx_seq_one_letter_code
_entity_poly.pdbx_strand_id
1 'polypeptide(L)'
;MRSVNLKKNGEARAPLIAPKEVKLAVAAANRLLDKPYKYGGGHAVLNDSGYDCSGATSYVLREAGLLQGQLTSNGFFNYGKKGKGKWITIYVRNGHAFMVIGGLRFDTGGSGGNGESGPRWKPQPRRVDGHAMRHPRGL
;
A
#
# COMPACT_ATOMS: atom_id res chain seq x y z
N MET A 1 5.18 5.85 20.03
CA MET A 1 5.63 5.95 18.62
C MET A 1 4.51 5.49 17.67
N ARG A 2 4.32 6.19 16.54
CA ARG A 2 3.31 5.86 15.50
C ARG A 2 3.90 4.95 14.41
N SER A 3 4.51 3.84 14.82
CA SER A 3 5.30 2.99 13.91
C SER A 3 4.65 1.64 13.71
N VAL A 4 4.48 1.23 12.46
CA VAL A 4 4.14 -0.14 12.07
C VAL A 4 5.44 -0.95 12.06
N ASN A 5 5.43 -2.12 12.71
CA ASN A 5 6.63 -2.95 12.86
C ASN A 5 6.55 -4.19 11.96
N LEU A 6 7.63 -4.45 11.22
CA LEU A 6 7.80 -5.67 10.44
C LEU A 6 8.23 -6.82 11.36
N LYS A 7 7.57 -7.97 11.25
CA LYS A 7 7.89 -9.21 11.95
C LYS A 7 8.85 -10.06 11.12
N LYS A 8 9.49 -11.06 11.76
CA LYS A 8 10.38 -12.01 11.10
C LYS A 8 9.72 -12.85 10.00
N ASN A 9 8.41 -13.07 10.10
CA ASN A 9 7.62 -13.81 9.10
C ASN A 9 7.15 -12.93 7.92
N GLY A 10 7.65 -11.70 7.78
CA GLY A 10 7.28 -10.80 6.69
C GLY A 10 5.99 -10.02 6.89
N GLU A 11 5.16 -10.36 7.88
CA GLU A 11 3.97 -9.57 8.23
C GLU A 11 4.30 -8.29 8.99
N ALA A 12 3.41 -7.31 8.90
CA ALA A 12 3.49 -6.11 9.72
C ALA A 12 2.44 -6.09 10.84
N ARG A 13 2.73 -5.35 11.92
CA ARG A 13 1.82 -5.10 13.04
C ARG A 13 1.65 -3.60 13.28
N ALA A 14 0.41 -3.14 13.25
CA ALA A 14 0.06 -1.79 13.65
C ALA A 14 0.18 -1.61 15.17
N PRO A 15 0.59 -0.42 15.67
CA PRO A 15 0.65 -0.14 17.09
C PRO A 15 -0.76 -0.01 17.68
N LEU A 16 -0.92 -0.24 18.99
CA LEU A 16 -2.23 -0.19 19.65
C LEU A 16 -2.93 1.16 19.52
N ILE A 17 -2.16 2.25 19.52
CA ILE A 17 -2.64 3.63 19.37
C ILE A 17 -3.08 3.99 17.94
N ALA A 18 -2.87 3.10 16.97
CA ALA A 18 -3.23 3.38 15.59
C ALA A 18 -4.77 3.50 15.43
N PRO A 19 -5.25 4.43 14.60
CA PRO A 19 -6.65 4.47 14.18
C PRO A 19 -7.11 3.13 13.61
N LYS A 20 -8.42 2.88 13.67
CA LYS A 20 -9.02 1.60 13.22
C LYS A 20 -8.66 1.32 11.76
N GLU A 21 -8.74 2.34 10.91
CA GLU A 21 -8.47 2.28 9.47
C GLU A 21 -7.02 1.88 9.21
N VAL A 22 -6.07 2.35 10.03
CA VAL A 22 -4.66 1.99 9.91
C VAL A 22 -4.43 0.52 10.28
N LYS A 23 -5.09 0.03 11.33
CA LYS A 23 -5.04 -1.39 11.71
C LYS A 23 -5.61 -2.28 10.61
N LEU A 24 -6.73 -1.88 10.01
CA LEU A 24 -7.33 -2.57 8.88
C LEU A 24 -6.44 -2.55 7.64
N ALA A 25 -5.81 -1.40 7.34
CA ALA A 25 -4.88 -1.29 6.22
C ALA A 25 -3.68 -2.24 6.38
N VAL A 26 -3.10 -2.33 7.58
CA VAL A 26 -2.00 -3.28 7.86
C VAL A 26 -2.47 -4.73 7.71
N ALA A 27 -3.64 -5.07 8.24
CA ALA A 27 -4.20 -6.41 8.10
C ALA A 27 -4.49 -6.76 6.62
N ALA A 28 -5.02 -5.82 5.85
CA ALA A 28 -5.27 -5.99 4.42
C ALA A 28 -3.99 -6.19 3.62
N ALA A 29 -2.94 -5.41 3.90
CA ALA A 29 -1.63 -5.59 3.27
C ALA A 29 -0.99 -6.94 3.61
N ASN A 30 -1.14 -7.43 4.86
CA ASN A 30 -0.68 -8.78 5.22
C ASN A 30 -1.37 -9.89 4.41
N ARG A 31 -2.65 -9.73 4.04
CA ARG A 31 -3.38 -10.72 3.21
C ARG A 31 -2.85 -10.84 1.78
N LEU A 32 -2.03 -9.90 1.33
CA LEU A 32 -1.48 -9.87 -0.03
C LEU A 32 -0.04 -10.40 -0.13
N LEU A 33 0.61 -10.76 0.99
CA LEU A 33 2.04 -11.10 1.00
C LEU A 33 2.39 -12.30 0.11
N ASP A 34 1.48 -13.28 0.01
CA ASP A 34 1.67 -14.48 -0.82
C ASP A 34 1.06 -14.33 -2.23
N LYS A 35 0.63 -13.11 -2.62
CA LYS A 35 0.00 -12.87 -3.92
C LYS A 35 1.05 -12.46 -4.97
N PRO A 36 1.03 -13.07 -6.17
CA PRO A 36 1.93 -12.68 -7.24
C PRO A 36 1.60 -11.30 -7.78
N TYR A 37 2.58 -10.69 -8.46
CA TYR A 37 2.31 -9.55 -9.32
C TYR A 37 1.50 -10.00 -10.53
N LYS A 38 0.39 -9.33 -10.79
CA LYS A 38 -0.46 -9.56 -11.97
C LYS A 38 -0.83 -8.23 -12.57
N TYR A 39 -0.40 -7.97 -13.80
CA TYR A 39 -0.75 -6.73 -14.50
C TYR A 39 -2.28 -6.61 -14.64
N GLY A 40 -2.86 -5.48 -14.20
CA GLY A 40 -4.31 -5.28 -14.13
C GLY A 40 -5.01 -6.01 -12.98
N GLY A 41 -4.27 -6.78 -12.17
CA GLY A 41 -4.81 -7.54 -11.05
C GLY A 41 -5.36 -6.64 -9.95
N GLY A 42 -6.56 -6.92 -9.47
CA GLY A 42 -7.26 -6.10 -8.46
C GLY A 42 -8.13 -4.97 -9.03
N HIS A 43 -8.22 -4.83 -10.36
CA HIS A 43 -9.05 -3.81 -11.02
C HIS A 43 -10.42 -4.33 -11.48
N ALA A 44 -10.45 -5.30 -12.42
CA ALA A 44 -11.71 -5.89 -12.91
C ALA A 44 -12.29 -6.90 -11.91
N VAL A 45 -11.41 -7.73 -11.33
CA VAL A 45 -11.72 -8.60 -10.21
C VAL A 45 -11.11 -7.97 -8.97
N LEU A 46 -11.94 -7.45 -8.07
CA LEU A 46 -11.45 -6.69 -6.92
C LEU A 46 -10.69 -7.55 -5.89
N ASN A 47 -11.06 -8.82 -5.78
CA ASN A 47 -10.40 -9.84 -4.96
C ASN A 47 -9.75 -10.89 -5.89
N ASP A 48 -8.66 -10.51 -6.53
CA ASP A 48 -7.98 -11.33 -7.54
C ASP A 48 -6.95 -12.29 -6.92
N SER A 49 -6.54 -13.26 -7.73
CA SER A 49 -5.42 -14.17 -7.54
C SER A 49 -4.05 -13.49 -7.47
N GLY A 50 -3.90 -12.28 -8.03
CA GLY A 50 -2.68 -11.49 -8.02
C GLY A 50 -2.98 -10.00 -8.24
N TYR A 51 -2.03 -9.13 -7.91
CA TYR A 51 -2.27 -7.68 -7.88
C TYR A 51 -1.13 -6.91 -8.53
N ASP A 52 -1.46 -5.87 -9.30
CA ASP A 52 -0.47 -4.89 -9.71
C ASP A 52 -0.26 -3.81 -8.62
N CYS A 53 0.54 -2.81 -8.92
CA CYS A 53 0.89 -1.75 -7.98
C CYS A 53 -0.33 -0.95 -7.50
N SER A 54 -1.21 -0.57 -8.42
CA SER A 54 -2.40 0.23 -8.12
C SER A 54 -3.55 -0.62 -7.61
N GLY A 55 -3.68 -1.87 -8.08
CA GLY A 55 -4.63 -2.84 -7.56
C GLY A 55 -4.33 -3.21 -6.11
N ALA A 56 -3.06 -3.46 -5.76
CA ALA A 56 -2.65 -3.73 -4.38
C ALA A 56 -2.90 -2.51 -3.47
N THR A 57 -2.54 -1.31 -3.94
CA THR A 57 -2.80 -0.06 -3.20
C THR A 57 -4.31 0.15 -3.00
N SER A 58 -5.11 -0.10 -4.04
CA SER A 58 -6.58 0.01 -3.98
C SER A 58 -7.19 -1.00 -3.04
N TYR A 59 -6.74 -2.26 -3.07
CA TYR A 59 -7.18 -3.32 -2.16
C TYR A 59 -6.98 -2.90 -0.70
N VAL A 60 -5.78 -2.45 -0.34
CA VAL A 60 -5.47 -2.06 1.04
C VAL A 60 -6.36 -0.90 1.51
N LEU A 61 -6.57 0.11 0.67
CA LEU A 61 -7.43 1.24 1.03
C LEU A 61 -8.91 0.85 1.11
N ARG A 62 -9.39 0.00 0.20
CA ARG A 62 -10.78 -0.47 0.19
C ARG A 62 -11.11 -1.28 1.43
N GLU A 63 -10.26 -2.25 1.76
CA GLU A 63 -10.44 -3.11 2.93
C GLU A 63 -10.28 -2.33 4.25
N ALA A 64 -9.63 -1.17 4.22
CA ALA A 64 -9.58 -0.22 5.33
C ALA A 64 -10.77 0.75 5.39
N GLY A 65 -11.71 0.69 4.43
CA GLY A 65 -12.83 1.62 4.32
C GLY A 65 -12.45 3.03 3.83
N LEU A 66 -11.26 3.18 3.25
CA LEU A 66 -10.67 4.47 2.82
C LEU A 66 -10.82 4.75 1.32
N LEU A 67 -11.31 3.77 0.56
CA LEU A 67 -11.57 3.88 -0.87
C LEU A 67 -12.79 3.04 -1.24
N GLN A 68 -13.63 3.53 -2.14
CA GLN A 68 -14.66 2.72 -2.78
C GLN A 68 -14.16 2.27 -4.16
N GLY A 69 -14.28 0.98 -4.46
CA GLY A 69 -13.86 0.40 -5.74
C GLY A 69 -12.34 0.27 -5.87
N GLN A 70 -11.80 0.80 -6.96
CA GLN A 70 -10.39 0.72 -7.36
C GLN A 70 -9.96 1.99 -8.09
N LEU A 71 -8.66 2.27 -8.05
CA LEU A 71 -8.03 3.33 -8.84
C LEU A 71 -6.81 2.77 -9.56
N THR A 72 -6.59 3.22 -10.79
CA THR A 72 -5.30 3.08 -11.48
C THR A 72 -4.22 3.92 -10.82
N SER A 73 -2.95 3.68 -11.17
CA SER A 73 -1.83 4.50 -10.72
C SER A 73 -2.10 5.99 -10.99
N ASN A 74 -2.56 6.34 -12.20
CA ASN A 74 -2.91 7.73 -12.52
C ASN A 74 -4.10 8.27 -11.72
N GLY A 75 -5.08 7.42 -11.39
CA GLY A 75 -6.22 7.81 -10.55
C GLY A 75 -5.78 8.31 -9.16
N PHE A 76 -4.69 7.76 -8.62
CA PHE A 76 -4.19 8.17 -7.31
C PHE A 76 -3.69 9.61 -7.25
N PHE A 77 -3.32 10.27 -8.36
CA PHE A 77 -2.92 11.69 -8.33
C PHE A 77 -4.00 12.60 -7.73
N ASN A 78 -5.27 12.22 -7.84
CA ASN A 78 -6.42 12.97 -7.34
C ASN A 78 -7.04 12.41 -6.06
N TYR A 79 -6.52 11.30 -5.53
CA TYR A 79 -7.05 10.65 -4.33
C TYR A 79 -6.76 11.45 -3.04
N GLY A 80 -7.74 11.57 -2.14
CA GLY A 80 -7.52 12.13 -0.80
C GLY A 80 -7.00 13.57 -0.82
N LYS A 81 -6.04 13.91 0.07
CA LYS A 81 -5.36 15.23 0.12
C LYS A 81 -3.92 15.13 -0.37
N LYS A 82 -3.37 16.26 -0.85
CA LYS A 82 -1.96 16.39 -1.24
C LYS A 82 -1.04 16.34 -0.01
N GLY A 83 0.15 15.79 -0.19
CA GLY A 83 1.21 15.74 0.82
C GLY A 83 1.22 14.46 1.65
N LYS A 84 2.18 14.40 2.58
CA LYS A 84 2.39 13.27 3.49
C LYS A 84 1.26 13.19 4.52
N GLY A 85 0.73 11.99 4.72
CA GLY A 85 -0.24 11.71 5.78
C GLY A 85 0.42 11.46 7.14
N LYS A 86 -0.38 11.50 8.20
CA LYS A 86 0.06 11.20 9.58
C LYS A 86 0.40 9.73 9.79
N TRP A 87 -0.30 8.84 9.09
CA TRP A 87 -0.21 7.39 9.14
C TRP A 87 -0.05 6.78 7.77
N ILE A 88 -0.84 7.20 6.78
CA ILE A 88 -0.83 6.59 5.45
C ILE A 88 -0.39 7.63 4.44
N THR A 89 0.65 7.33 3.67
CA THR A 89 1.05 8.13 2.51
C THR A 89 1.13 7.24 1.29
N ILE A 90 0.40 7.61 0.24
CA ILE A 90 0.45 7.00 -1.08
C ILE A 90 1.42 7.82 -1.91
N TYR A 91 2.37 7.13 -2.54
CA TYR A 91 3.34 7.71 -3.45
C TYR A 91 2.95 7.30 -4.86
N VAL A 92 2.76 8.29 -5.72
CA VAL A 92 2.28 8.07 -7.08
C VAL A 92 3.16 8.75 -8.10
N ARG A 93 3.41 8.05 -9.22
CA ARG A 93 4.01 8.60 -10.42
C ARG A 93 3.40 7.90 -11.65
N ASN A 94 3.70 8.38 -12.85
CA ASN A 94 3.23 7.72 -14.06
C ASN A 94 3.67 6.24 -14.07
N GLY A 95 2.69 5.33 -14.19
CA GLY A 95 2.90 3.89 -14.23
C GLY A 95 3.20 3.21 -12.89
N HIS A 96 3.18 3.90 -11.75
CA HIS A 96 3.44 3.24 -10.45
C HIS A 96 2.77 3.93 -9.25
N ALA A 97 2.21 3.12 -8.35
CA ALA A 97 1.71 3.55 -7.06
C ALA A 97 2.14 2.57 -5.96
N PHE A 98 2.50 3.09 -4.79
CA PHE A 98 2.74 2.29 -3.59
C PHE A 98 2.34 3.11 -2.35
N MET A 99 2.40 2.52 -1.16
CA MET A 99 2.09 3.25 0.07
C MET A 99 3.07 2.99 1.21
N VAL A 100 3.07 3.91 2.17
CA VAL A 100 3.74 3.80 3.45
C VAL A 100 2.68 3.90 4.53
N ILE A 101 2.62 2.91 5.42
CA ILE A 101 1.68 2.85 6.55
C ILE A 101 2.50 2.85 7.83
N GLY A 102 2.33 3.87 8.68
CA GLY A 102 3.08 4.04 9.93
C GLY A 102 4.60 3.93 9.74
N GLY A 103 5.13 4.47 8.64
CA GLY A 103 6.55 4.44 8.31
C GLY A 103 7.04 3.19 7.58
N LEU A 104 6.25 2.11 7.49
CA LEU A 104 6.63 0.90 6.78
C LEU A 104 6.07 0.89 5.36
N ARG A 105 6.93 0.63 4.37
CA ARG A 105 6.56 0.64 2.94
C ARG A 105 5.88 -0.68 2.55
N PHE A 106 4.75 -0.57 1.86
CA PHE A 106 4.07 -1.67 1.16
C PHE A 106 4.09 -1.41 -0.34
N ASP A 107 4.71 -2.31 -1.11
CA ASP A 107 5.10 -2.04 -2.49
C ASP A 107 5.20 -3.32 -3.33
N THR A 108 4.89 -3.20 -4.61
CA THR A 108 5.03 -4.25 -5.61
C THR A 108 6.35 -4.17 -6.38
N GLY A 109 6.95 -2.98 -6.49
CA GLY A 109 8.16 -2.72 -7.28
C GLY A 109 9.49 -2.99 -6.56
N GLY A 110 10.53 -3.29 -7.34
CA GLY A 110 11.88 -3.66 -6.88
C GLY A 110 11.98 -5.12 -6.41
N SER A 111 13.19 -5.67 -6.34
CA SER A 111 13.42 -7.05 -5.88
C SER A 111 12.86 -7.21 -4.46
N GLY A 112 11.90 -8.13 -4.28
CA GLY A 112 11.65 -8.76 -2.98
C GLY A 112 12.81 -9.74 -2.74
N GLY A 113 13.18 -9.97 -1.48
CA GLY A 113 14.41 -10.66 -1.08
C GLY A 113 14.66 -12.05 -1.68
N ASN A 114 13.70 -12.63 -2.41
CA ASN A 114 13.78 -14.00 -2.96
C ASN A 114 13.38 -14.11 -4.45
N GLY A 115 13.44 -13.02 -5.24
CA GLY A 115 13.08 -13.08 -6.68
C GLY A 115 11.58 -13.19 -6.98
N GLU A 116 10.74 -13.26 -5.96
CA GLU A 116 9.28 -13.23 -6.08
C GLU A 116 8.81 -11.88 -6.63
N SER A 117 7.72 -11.87 -7.39
CA SER A 117 7.05 -10.66 -7.86
C SER A 117 5.71 -10.51 -7.13
N GLY A 118 5.37 -9.33 -6.60
CA GLY A 118 4.09 -9.13 -5.90
C GLY A 118 4.12 -8.09 -4.78
N PRO A 119 2.98 -7.84 -4.10
CA PRO A 119 2.88 -6.88 -3.01
C PRO A 119 3.56 -7.39 -1.73
N ARG A 120 4.46 -6.61 -1.14
CA ARG A 120 5.07 -6.95 0.17
C ARG A 120 5.43 -5.73 0.99
N TRP A 121 5.59 -5.96 2.29
CA TRP A 121 6.30 -5.04 3.16
C TRP A 121 7.78 -5.00 2.81
N LYS A 122 8.33 -3.80 2.74
CA LYS A 122 9.75 -3.56 2.41
C LYS A 122 10.36 -2.68 3.49
N PRO A 123 11.34 -3.18 4.27
CA PRO A 123 12.02 -2.38 5.27
C PRO A 123 12.99 -1.39 4.64
N GLN A 124 13.45 -1.63 3.41
CA GLN A 124 14.41 -0.74 2.76
C GLN A 124 13.76 0.60 2.38
N PRO A 125 14.46 1.72 2.62
CA PRO A 125 14.04 3.01 2.09
C PRO A 125 14.01 2.96 0.55
N ARG A 126 13.16 3.80 -0.03
CA ARG A 126 13.04 3.97 -1.48
C ARG A 126 13.26 5.44 -1.80
N ARG A 127 13.99 5.73 -2.88
CA ARG A 127 13.98 7.09 -3.45
C ARG A 127 12.57 7.40 -3.93
N VAL A 128 11.99 8.49 -3.42
CA VAL A 128 10.63 8.93 -3.74
C VAL A 128 10.61 10.19 -4.60
N ASP A 129 11.77 10.59 -5.12
CA ASP A 129 11.91 11.71 -6.04
C ASP A 129 10.97 11.53 -7.24
N GLY A 130 10.30 12.62 -7.62
CA GLY A 130 9.30 12.61 -8.71
C GLY A 130 7.96 11.94 -8.38
N HIS A 131 7.73 11.49 -7.14
CA HIS A 131 6.42 11.00 -6.72
C HIS A 131 5.59 12.13 -6.13
N ALA A 132 4.34 12.26 -6.59
CA ALA A 132 3.34 13.01 -5.85
C ALA A 132 2.93 12.22 -4.60
N MET A 133 2.80 12.90 -3.47
CA MET A 133 2.34 12.30 -2.23
C MET A 133 0.87 12.63 -2.02
N ARG A 134 0.10 11.61 -1.66
CA ARG A 134 -1.33 11.70 -1.35
C ARG A 134 -1.64 10.95 -0.07
N HIS A 135 -2.68 11.34 0.65
CA HIS A 135 -3.11 10.62 1.85
C HIS A 135 -4.63 10.62 2.02
N PRO A 136 -5.21 9.57 2.66
CA PRO A 136 -6.61 9.57 3.07
C PRO A 136 -6.90 10.72 4.04
N ARG A 137 -8.07 11.36 3.92
CA ARG A 137 -8.43 12.48 4.80
C ARG A 137 -8.45 12.03 6.27
N GLY A 138 -7.78 12.79 7.15
CA GLY A 138 -7.72 12.50 8.58
C GLY A 138 -6.57 11.56 9.00
N LEU A 139 -5.84 10.99 8.03
CA LEU A 139 -4.73 10.05 8.25
C LEU A 139 -3.40 10.51 7.63
#